data_AF-A0A6M0BB61-F1
#
_entry.id   AF-A0A6M0BB61-F1
#
_cell.length_a   1.000
_cell.length_b   1.000
_cell.length_c   1.000
_cell.angle_alpha   90.00
_cell.angle_beta   90.00
_cell.angle_gamma   90.00
#
_symmetry.space_group_name_H-M   'P 1'
#
loop_
_entity.id
_entity.type
_entity.pdbx_description
1 polymer ?
#
loop_
_entity_poly.entity_id
_entity_poly.type
_entity_poly.pdbx_seq_one_letter_code
_entity_poly.pdbx_strand_id
1 'polypeptide(L)'
;MPLISRVEERAMKRGFEKGFQQGFQQGLQQGLQEYREGLQETVVKILQNHFESVSAELVAEINAIEDISVLKQLIDHSLESNSLEEFEQLLAQHHSRLPTTQWNNDL
;
A
#
# COMPACT_ATOMS: atom_id res chain seq x y z
N MET A 1 41.14 31.40 10.33
CA MET A 1 39.80 31.43 10.95
C MET A 1 38.78 31.33 9.83
N PRO A 2 37.84 30.37 9.82
CA PRO A 2 36.88 30.28 8.73
C PRO A 2 35.92 31.48 8.81
N LEU A 3 35.72 32.16 7.68
CA LEU A 3 34.96 33.41 7.55
C LEU A 3 33.52 33.12 7.14
N ILE A 4 32.80 32.26 7.86
CA ILE A 4 31.37 32.08 7.58
C ILE A 4 30.63 33.24 8.24
N SER A 5 29.95 34.06 7.43
CA SER A 5 29.11 35.14 7.90
C SER A 5 27.92 34.59 8.69
N ARG A 6 27.43 35.35 9.69
CA ARG A 6 26.19 35.01 10.41
C ARG A 6 25.00 34.80 9.47
N VAL A 7 25.00 35.44 8.30
CA VAL A 7 23.97 35.24 7.27
C VAL A 7 24.12 33.88 6.60
N GLU A 8 25.34 33.50 6.23
CA GLU A 8 25.65 32.20 5.63
C GLU A 8 25.40 31.04 6.60
N GLU A 9 25.73 31.22 7.88
CA GLU A 9 25.45 30.24 8.93
C GLU A 9 23.93 29.99 9.07
N ARG A 10 23.13 31.06 9.07
CA ARG A 10 21.66 30.94 9.11
C ARG A 10 21.10 30.33 7.84
N ALA A 11 21.65 30.68 6.67
CA ALA A 11 21.21 30.12 5.40
C ALA A 11 21.49 28.61 5.36
N MET A 12 22.68 28.18 5.81
CA MET A 12 23.04 26.77 5.90
C MET A 12 22.15 26.01 6.88
N LYS A 13 21.89 26.57 8.08
CA LYS A 13 20.97 25.96 9.06
C LYS A 13 19.57 25.77 8.48
N ARG A 14 18.99 26.81 7.86
CA ARG A 14 17.67 26.72 7.23
C ARG A 14 17.63 25.74 6.06
N GLY A 15 18.70 25.71 5.25
CA GLY A 15 18.82 24.77 4.14
C GLY A 15 18.84 23.33 4.64
N PHE A 16 19.62 23.06 5.69
CA PHE A 16 19.68 21.75 6.34
C PHE A 16 18.33 21.35 6.95
N GLU A 17 17.69 22.23 7.72
CA GLU A 17 16.38 21.96 8.32
C GLU A 17 15.32 21.62 7.26
N LYS A 18 15.25 22.43 6.19
CA LYS A 18 14.31 22.17 5.09
C LYS A 18 14.61 20.87 4.36
N GLY A 19 15.88 20.64 4.00
CA GLY A 19 16.29 19.42 3.31
C GLY A 19 16.03 18.18 4.15
N PHE A 20 16.32 18.24 5.45
CA PHE A 20 16.03 17.15 6.39
C PHE A 20 14.53 16.88 6.50
N GLN A 21 13.70 17.92 6.68
CA GLN A 21 12.25 17.75 6.76
C GLN A 21 11.66 17.16 5.47
N GLN A 22 12.08 17.67 4.31
CA GLN A 22 11.63 17.17 3.01
C GLN A 22 12.05 15.72 2.79
N GLY A 23 13.33 15.40 3.03
CA GLY A 23 13.85 14.04 2.88
C GLY A 23 13.18 13.05 3.83
N PHE A 24 12.95 13.44 5.08
CA PHE A 24 12.26 12.61 6.05
C PHE A 24 10.81 12.32 5.64
N GLN A 25 10.07 13.35 5.20
CA GLN A 25 8.68 13.18 4.76
C GLN A 25 8.58 12.29 3.52
N GLN A 26 9.45 12.50 2.53
CA GLN A 26 9.51 11.69 1.31
C GLN A 26 9.87 10.23 1.64
N GLY A 27 10.88 10.02 2.48
CA GLY A 27 11.31 8.68 2.88
C GLY A 27 10.21 7.92 3.64
N LEU A 28 9.47 8.60 4.53
CA LEU A 28 8.36 7.98 5.24
C LEU A 28 7.21 7.59 4.29
N GLN A 29 6.88 8.45 3.32
CA GLN A 29 5.85 8.17 2.33
C GLN A 29 6.24 7.00 1.41
N GLN A 30 7.49 6.98 0.93
CA GLN A 30 8.02 5.88 0.13
C GLN A 30 8.04 4.57 0.91
N GLY A 31 8.52 4.59 2.16
CA GLY A 31 8.55 3.39 2.99
C GLY A 31 7.17 2.82 3.29
N LEU A 32 6.15 3.67 3.48
CA LEU A 32 4.77 3.21 3.67
C LEU A 32 4.20 2.60 2.37
N GLN A 33 4.50 3.20 1.21
CA GLN A 33 4.11 2.66 -0.09
C GLN A 33 4.74 1.30 -0.35
N GLU A 34 6.06 1.18 -0.21
CA GLU A 34 6.78 -0.09 -0.41
C GLU A 34 6.31 -1.16 0.57
N TYR A 35 6.05 -0.80 1.83
CA TYR A 35 5.50 -1.72 2.82
C TYR A 35 4.12 -2.24 2.39
N ARG A 36 3.25 -1.37 1.87
CA ARG A 36 1.93 -1.75 1.36
C ARG A 36 2.04 -2.71 0.18
N GLU A 37 2.84 -2.37 -0.82
CA GLU A 37 3.06 -3.19 -2.02
C GLU A 37 3.60 -4.56 -1.64
N GLY A 38 4.53 -4.63 -0.68
CA GLY A 38 5.05 -5.90 -0.16
C GLY A 38 3.98 -6.78 0.50
N LEU A 39 3.00 -6.19 1.20
CA LEU A 39 1.88 -6.94 1.75
C LEU A 39 0.93 -7.45 0.66
N GLN A 40 0.61 -6.62 -0.35
CA GLN A 40 -0.19 -7.02 -1.50
C GLN A 40 0.44 -8.20 -2.23
N GLU A 41 1.74 -8.09 -2.54
CA GLU A 41 2.51 -9.16 -3.17
C GLU A 41 2.52 -10.44 -2.32
N THR A 42 2.60 -10.30 -0.99
CA THR A 42 2.56 -11.43 -0.05
C THR A 42 1.23 -12.17 -0.13
N VAL A 43 0.10 -11.46 -0.10
CA VAL A 43 -1.24 -12.07 -0.25
C VAL A 43 -1.31 -12.84 -1.57
N VAL A 44 -0.93 -12.21 -2.69
CA VAL A 44 -0.97 -12.84 -4.02
C VAL A 44 -0.10 -14.10 -4.07
N LYS A 45 1.12 -14.04 -3.50
CA LYS A 45 2.03 -15.20 -3.45
C LYS A 45 1.46 -16.35 -2.64
N ILE A 46 0.81 -16.09 -1.50
CA ILE A 46 0.19 -17.14 -0.69
C ILE A 46 -0.93 -17.82 -1.50
N LEU A 47 -1.81 -17.03 -2.12
CA LEU A 47 -2.90 -17.56 -2.95
C LEU A 47 -2.39 -18.38 -4.13
N GLN A 48 -1.37 -17.91 -4.84
CA GLN A 48 -0.77 -18.63 -5.97
C GLN A 48 -0.07 -19.93 -5.56
N ASN A 49 0.42 -20.00 -4.33
CA ASN A 49 1.02 -21.23 -3.80
C ASN A 49 -0.03 -22.22 -3.30
N HIS A 50 -1.15 -21.73 -2.79
CA HIS A 50 -2.18 -22.58 -2.20
C HIS A 50 -3.23 -23.06 -3.21
N PHE A 51 -3.51 -22.26 -4.23
CA PHE A 51 -4.53 -22.54 -5.24
C PHE A 51 -3.91 -22.69 -6.63
N GLU A 52 -4.42 -23.64 -7.42
CA GLU A 52 -3.89 -23.96 -8.76
C GLU A 52 -4.01 -22.80 -9.75
N SER A 53 -5.00 -21.91 -9.57
CA SER A 53 -5.21 -20.74 -10.42
C SER A 53 -5.76 -19.57 -9.62
N VAL A 54 -5.11 -18.41 -9.74
CA VAL A 54 -5.58 -17.12 -9.22
C VAL A 54 -5.86 -16.22 -10.43
N SER A 55 -7.07 -15.65 -10.49
CA SER A 55 -7.49 -14.80 -11.61
C SER A 55 -6.75 -13.46 -11.61
N ALA A 56 -6.58 -12.87 -12.80
CA ALA A 56 -5.91 -11.57 -12.94
C ALA A 56 -6.75 -10.45 -12.30
N GLU A 57 -8.07 -10.60 -12.33
CA GLU A 57 -9.04 -9.71 -11.71
C GLU A 57 -8.85 -9.68 -10.18
N LEU A 58 -8.72 -10.85 -9.54
CA LEU A 58 -8.49 -10.94 -8.10
C LEU A 58 -7.16 -10.31 -7.67
N VAL A 59 -6.10 -10.52 -8.46
CA VAL A 59 -4.81 -9.87 -8.23
C VAL A 59 -4.93 -8.34 -8.33
N ALA A 60 -5.67 -7.84 -9.32
CA ALA A 60 -5.91 -6.41 -9.47
C ALA A 60 -6.71 -5.83 -8.30
N GLU A 61 -7.70 -6.56 -7.78
CA GLU A 61 -8.46 -6.15 -6.60
C GLU A 61 -7.57 -6.08 -5.36
N ILE A 62 -6.71 -7.07 -5.12
CA ILE A 62 -5.77 -7.06 -3.98
C ILE A 62 -4.80 -5.86 -4.08
N ASN A 63 -4.27 -5.60 -5.28
CA ASN A 63 -3.34 -4.49 -5.51
C ASN A 63 -3.99 -3.11 -5.37
N ALA A 64 -5.32 -3.02 -5.46
CA ALA A 64 -6.06 -1.79 -5.24
C ALA A 64 -6.30 -1.48 -3.74
N ILE A 65 -6.00 -2.42 -2.84
CA ILE A 65 -6.25 -2.24 -1.40
C ILE A 65 -5.21 -1.30 -0.79
N GLU A 66 -5.68 -0.18 -0.25
CA GLU A 66 -4.81 0.81 0.40
C GLU A 66 -4.61 0.58 1.90
N ASP A 67 -5.54 -0.12 2.55
CA ASP A 67 -5.54 -0.32 3.99
C ASP A 67 -4.64 -1.49 4.40
N ILE A 68 -3.54 -1.16 5.10
CA ILE A 68 -2.57 -2.11 5.65
C ILE A 68 -3.22 -3.13 6.59
N SER A 69 -4.24 -2.74 7.36
CA SER A 69 -4.90 -3.62 8.32
C SER A 69 -5.72 -4.69 7.60
N VAL A 70 -6.39 -4.30 6.51
CA VAL A 70 -7.11 -5.22 5.63
C VAL A 70 -6.13 -6.19 4.98
N LEU A 71 -5.01 -5.69 4.43
CA LEU A 71 -3.98 -6.55 3.84
C LEU A 71 -3.43 -7.58 4.83
N LYS A 72 -3.19 -7.20 6.09
CA LYS A 72 -2.77 -8.14 7.14
C LYS A 72 -3.83 -9.21 7.42
N GLN A 73 -5.10 -8.82 7.52
CA GLN A 73 -6.19 -9.77 7.69
C GLN A 73 -6.28 -10.74 6.51
N LEU A 74 -6.10 -10.26 5.28
CA LEU A 74 -6.09 -11.11 4.09
C LEU A 74 -4.91 -12.10 4.09
N ILE A 75 -3.74 -11.71 4.60
CA ILE A 75 -2.62 -12.65 4.79
C ILE A 75 -3.03 -13.78 5.72
N ASP A 76 -3.54 -13.44 6.91
CA ASP A 76 -3.94 -14.45 7.90
C ASP A 76 -5.00 -15.40 7.31
N HIS A 77 -6.01 -14.85 6.63
CA HIS A 77 -7.07 -15.66 6.00
C HIS A 77 -6.57 -16.49 4.82
N SER A 78 -5.63 -15.99 4.01
CA SER A 78 -5.08 -16.75 2.89
C SER A 78 -4.30 -18.00 3.33
N LEU A 79 -3.79 -18.01 4.57
CA LEU A 79 -3.13 -19.17 5.18
C LEU A 79 -4.12 -20.18 5.77
N GLU A 80 -5.32 -19.73 6.16
CA GLU A 80 -6.35 -20.55 6.82
C GLU A 80 -7.44 -21.05 5.85
N SER A 81 -7.68 -20.34 4.74
CA SER A 81 -8.77 -20.60 3.80
C SER A 81 -8.57 -21.93 3.07
N ASN A 82 -9.62 -22.76 3.02
CA ASN A 82 -9.56 -24.06 2.33
C ASN A 82 -9.96 -23.97 0.84
N SER A 83 -10.44 -22.81 0.39
CA SER A 83 -10.90 -22.58 -0.99
C SER A 83 -10.71 -21.12 -1.41
N LEU A 84 -10.58 -20.90 -2.72
CA LEU A 84 -10.44 -19.56 -3.28
C LEU A 84 -11.76 -18.77 -3.17
N GLU A 85 -12.89 -19.46 -3.30
CA GLU A 85 -14.23 -18.86 -3.19
C GLU A 85 -14.49 -18.25 -1.80
N GLU A 86 -14.02 -18.91 -0.73
CA GLU A 86 -14.12 -18.39 0.64
C GLU A 86 -13.32 -17.09 0.79
N PHE A 87 -12.14 -17.02 0.19
CA PHE A 87 -11.30 -15.82 0.18
C PHE A 87 -11.98 -14.67 -0.61
N GLU A 88 -12.51 -14.95 -1.79
CA GLU A 88 -13.20 -13.95 -2.63
C GLU A 88 -14.45 -13.38 -1.93
N GLN A 89 -15.22 -14.21 -1.23
CA GLN A 89 -16.37 -13.76 -0.44
C GLN A 89 -15.96 -12.81 0.69
N LEU A 90 -14.82 -13.07 1.33
CA LEU A 90 -14.30 -12.19 2.37
C LEU A 90 -13.84 -10.87 1.75
N LEU A 91 -13.09 -10.92 0.65
CA LEU A 91 -12.67 -9.74 -0.09
C LEU A 91 -13.87 -8.87 -0.51
N ALA A 92 -14.94 -9.49 -1.02
CA ALA A 92 -16.18 -8.82 -1.38
C ALA A 92 -16.90 -8.17 -0.18
N GLN A 93 -16.83 -8.77 1.02
CA GLN A 93 -17.35 -8.16 2.26
C GLN A 93 -16.55 -6.91 2.68
N HIS A 94 -15.25 -6.87 2.41
CA HIS A 94 -14.44 -5.67 2.61
C HIS A 94 -14.74 -4.61 1.54
N HIS A 95 -15.01 -5.02 0.30
CA HIS A 95 -15.30 -4.11 -0.83
C HIS A 95 -16.72 -3.51 -0.78
N SER A 96 -17.71 -4.24 -0.27
CA SER A 96 -19.12 -3.83 -0.20
C SER A 96 -19.44 -2.68 0.77
N ARG A 97 -18.42 -2.07 1.38
CA ARG A 97 -18.55 -0.81 2.16
C ARG A 97 -18.29 0.48 1.36
N LEU A 98 -17.95 0.40 0.08
CA LEU A 98 -17.92 1.55 -0.83
C LEU A 98 -18.87 1.32 -2.01
N PRO A 99 -19.60 2.35 -2.47
CA PRO A 99 -20.59 2.20 -3.53
C PRO A 99 -19.87 1.77 -4.79
N THR A 100 -20.22 0.58 -5.29
CA THR A 100 -19.94 0.16 -6.65
C THR A 100 -20.41 1.28 -7.56
N THR A 101 -19.47 1.99 -8.21
CA THR A 101 -19.83 2.92 -9.26
C THR A 101 -20.54 2.10 -10.32
N GLN A 102 -21.87 2.17 -10.30
CA GLN A 102 -22.72 1.83 -11.43
C GLN A 102 -22.23 2.69 -12.60
N TRP A 103 -21.35 2.12 -13.43
CA TRP A 103 -21.26 2.53 -14.82
C TRP A 103 -22.50 1.99 -15.50
N ASN A 104 -23.62 2.67 -15.24
CA ASN A 104 -24.83 2.49 -16.03
C ASN A 104 -24.62 3.29 -17.31
N ASN A 105 -24.76 2.58 -18.42
CA ASN A 105 -24.84 3.13 -19.76
C ASN A 105 -25.83 4.30 -19.80
N ASP A 106 -25.34 5.46 -20.23
CA ASP A 106 -26.12 6.45 -20.95
C ASP A 106 -25.17 7.18 -21.90
N LEU A 107 -25.15 6.73 -23.16
CA LEU A 107 -25.14 7.52 -24.40
C LEU A 107 -25.35 6.57 -25.61
#